data_AF-A0A8J6CWY0-F1
#
_entry.id   AF-A0A8J6CWY0-F1
#
_cell.length_a   1.000
_cell.length_b   1.000
_cell.length_c   1.000
_cell.angle_alpha   90.00
_cell.angle_beta   90.00
_cell.angle_gamma   90.00
#
_symmetry.space_group_name_H-M   'P 1'
#
loop_
_entity.id
_entity.type
_entity.pdbx_description
1 polymer ?
#
loop_
_entity_poly.entity_id
_entity_poly.type
_entity_poly.pdbx_seq_one_letter_code
_entity_poly.pdbx_strand_id
1 'polypeptide(L)'
;MVKTTFNRDKRSNNQTEEESSTVETTTESTMTQGTEASHLSFQLTSHKLNGKNYLEWSLSVKLAIDGHGKLGHLTGEVKQPQMGNPKMSKWRSENSMIIAWLINSMEASVGKPFLFLPTVKDVWDAMKDTYSDLENAS
;
A
#
# COMPACT_ATOMS: atom_id res chain seq x y z
N MET A 1 -10.20 -76.10 -1.29
CA MET A 1 -9.15 -77.08 -1.62
C MET A 1 -7.81 -76.39 -1.44
N VAL A 2 -6.96 -76.97 -0.60
CA VAL A 2 -5.72 -76.38 -0.06
C VAL A 2 -4.56 -76.62 -1.03
N LYS A 3 -3.62 -75.67 -1.12
CA LYS A 3 -2.15 -75.82 -1.26
C LYS A 3 -1.54 -74.41 -1.42
N THR A 4 -1.12 -73.70 -0.36
CA THR A 4 0.16 -73.80 0.39
C THR A 4 1.35 -73.74 -0.59
N THR A 5 2.31 -72.82 -0.52
CA THR A 5 3.42 -72.63 0.46
C THR A 5 4.36 -71.62 -0.26
N PHE A 6 5.16 -70.72 0.33
CA PHE A 6 6.37 -71.00 1.10
C PHE A 6 6.94 -69.70 1.67
N ASN A 7 7.61 -69.88 2.79
CA ASN A 7 8.02 -68.90 3.78
C ASN A 7 9.55 -68.66 3.68
N ARG A 8 9.97 -67.45 4.09
CA ARG A 8 11.10 -67.17 5.00
C ARG A 8 12.57 -67.10 4.52
N ASP A 9 13.26 -66.14 5.18
CA ASP A 9 14.70 -66.06 5.53
C ASP A 9 15.66 -65.67 4.37
N LYS A 10 16.75 -64.89 4.52
CA LYS A 10 17.65 -64.59 5.64
C LYS A 10 18.63 -63.43 5.27
N ARG A 11 18.92 -62.55 6.24
CA ARG A 11 20.27 -62.15 6.75
C ARG A 11 21.42 -61.70 5.81
N SER A 12 21.80 -60.41 5.95
CA SER A 12 23.13 -59.79 6.20
C SER A 12 24.35 -60.10 5.29
N ASN A 13 24.97 -59.06 4.70
CA ASN A 13 26.33 -58.60 5.05
C ASN A 13 26.87 -57.42 4.20
N ASN A 14 27.35 -56.40 4.93
CA ASN A 14 28.55 -55.56 4.80
C ASN A 14 29.18 -55.22 3.43
N GLN A 15 29.42 -53.90 3.23
CA GLN A 15 30.76 -53.34 3.02
C GLN A 15 30.79 -51.82 3.32
N THR A 16 31.74 -51.42 4.18
CA THR A 16 32.19 -50.05 4.51
C THR A 16 33.39 -49.74 3.59
N GLU A 17 33.53 -48.52 3.06
CA GLU A 17 34.55 -47.49 3.35
C GLU A 17 34.50 -46.56 2.11
N GLU A 18 34.77 -45.27 2.08
CA GLU A 18 34.93 -44.12 2.98
C GLU A 18 34.82 -42.92 2.01
N GLU A 19 34.30 -41.77 2.44
CA GLU A 19 34.96 -40.47 2.21
C GLU A 19 34.15 -39.30 2.80
N SER A 20 34.83 -38.60 3.71
CA SER A 20 34.96 -37.14 3.80
C SER A 20 33.76 -36.25 4.19
N SER A 21 33.82 -35.84 5.46
CA SER A 21 33.62 -34.51 6.05
C SER A 21 32.56 -33.54 5.47
N THR A 22 31.60 -33.14 6.31
CA THR A 22 31.67 -31.91 7.14
C THR A 22 30.25 -31.57 7.60
N VAL A 23 30.13 -31.22 8.88
CA VAL A 23 28.90 -30.90 9.59
C VAL A 23 28.29 -29.60 9.06
N GLU A 24 27.03 -29.63 8.61
CA GLU A 24 26.21 -28.42 8.52
C GLU A 24 24.97 -28.57 9.40
N THR A 25 24.93 -27.71 10.41
CA THR A 25 23.86 -27.55 11.39
C THR A 25 22.62 -26.97 10.72
N THR A 26 21.54 -27.75 10.67
CA THR A 26 20.20 -27.27 10.30
C THR A 26 19.74 -26.22 11.32
N THR A 27 19.77 -24.95 10.92
CA THR A 27 19.10 -23.87 11.67
C THR A 27 17.66 -23.76 11.19
N GLU A 28 16.75 -24.23 12.04
CA GLU A 28 15.30 -24.09 11.85
C GLU A 28 14.91 -22.62 12.08
N SER A 29 14.85 -21.84 11.00
CA SER A 29 14.40 -20.45 11.06
C SER A 29 12.88 -20.40 10.98
N THR A 30 12.27 -20.24 12.15
CA THR A 30 10.87 -19.83 12.31
C THR A 30 10.74 -18.42 11.75
N MET A 31 10.21 -18.27 10.53
CA MET A 31 9.87 -16.96 9.98
C MET A 31 8.61 -16.45 10.70
N THR A 32 8.86 -15.62 11.70
CA THR A 32 7.84 -14.75 12.30
C THR A 32 7.24 -13.91 11.18
N GLN A 33 5.92 -14.01 11.07
CA GLN A 33 5.11 -13.25 10.15
C GLN A 33 5.35 -11.76 10.43
N GLY A 34 6.20 -11.14 9.61
CA GLY A 34 6.44 -9.72 9.64
C GLY A 34 5.11 -9.02 9.49
N THR A 35 4.67 -8.35 10.55
CA THR A 35 3.75 -7.25 10.41
C THR A 35 4.51 -6.20 9.62
N GLU A 36 4.45 -6.28 8.29
CA GLU A 36 4.53 -5.10 7.45
C GLU A 36 3.29 -4.25 7.80
N ALA A 37 3.35 -3.62 8.98
CA ALA A 37 2.78 -2.32 9.15
C ALA A 37 3.49 -1.49 8.08
N SER A 38 2.88 -1.46 6.89
CA SER A 38 3.17 -0.46 5.87
C SER A 38 3.21 0.83 6.66
N HIS A 39 4.43 1.31 6.87
CA HIS A 39 4.68 2.63 7.39
C HIS A 39 4.22 3.53 6.24
N LEU A 40 2.89 3.67 6.12
CA LEU A 40 2.22 4.54 5.18
C LEU A 40 2.74 5.90 5.58
N SER A 41 3.82 6.32 4.92
CA SER A 41 4.33 7.65 5.11
C SER A 41 3.17 8.54 4.70
N PHE A 42 2.51 9.16 5.67
CA PHE A 42 1.46 10.17 5.47
C PHE A 42 1.97 11.39 4.66
N GLN A 43 3.23 11.35 4.24
CA GLN A 43 3.94 12.34 3.48
C GLN A 43 3.89 11.97 2.00
N LEU A 44 2.93 12.55 1.28
CA LEU A 44 2.82 12.44 -0.19
C LEU A 44 3.98 13.10 -0.93
N THR A 45 4.62 14.09 -0.29
CA THR A 45 5.70 14.89 -0.87
C THR A 45 6.57 15.46 0.24
N SER A 46 7.86 15.63 -0.05
CA SER A 46 8.80 16.32 0.83
C SER A 46 8.48 17.82 0.94
N HIS A 47 8.01 18.41 -0.17
CA HIS A 47 7.71 19.84 -0.27
C HIS A 47 6.22 20.09 -0.09
N LYS A 48 5.85 20.76 1.00
CA LYS A 48 4.47 21.15 1.26
C LYS A 48 4.00 22.23 0.30
N LEU A 49 2.70 22.22 -0.04
CA LEU A 49 2.09 23.31 -0.78
C LEU A 49 2.17 24.60 0.06
N ASN A 50 2.84 25.62 -0.49
CA ASN A 50 3.03 26.94 0.14
C ASN A 50 2.32 28.07 -0.63
N GLY A 51 1.50 27.70 -1.61
CA GLY A 51 0.76 28.61 -2.48
C GLY A 51 1.51 29.09 -3.72
N LYS A 52 2.83 28.88 -3.80
CA LYS A 52 3.67 29.28 -4.96
C LYS A 52 4.19 28.11 -5.79
N ASN A 53 4.14 26.89 -5.24
CA ASN A 53 4.72 25.68 -5.83
C ASN A 53 3.64 24.69 -6.29
N TYR A 54 2.52 25.18 -6.82
CA TYR A 54 1.36 24.33 -7.12
C TYR A 54 1.69 23.26 -8.18
N LEU A 55 2.38 23.61 -9.26
CA LEU A 55 2.71 22.65 -10.32
C LEU A 55 3.54 21.48 -9.79
N GLU A 56 4.65 21.77 -9.10
CA GLU A 56 5.54 20.74 -8.54
C GLU A 56 4.83 19.88 -7.49
N TRP A 57 4.07 20.52 -6.59
CA TRP A 57 3.31 19.83 -5.55
C TRP A 57 2.22 18.93 -6.15
N SER A 58 1.46 19.45 -7.11
CA SER A 58 0.32 18.74 -7.70
C SER A 58 0.77 17.52 -8.52
N LEU A 59 1.92 17.60 -9.20
CA LEU A 59 2.52 16.46 -9.89
C LEU A 59 2.97 15.38 -8.91
N SER A 60 3.65 15.77 -7.83
CA SER A 60 4.14 14.85 -6.79
C SER A 60 2.99 14.11 -6.11
N VAL A 61 1.93 14.84 -5.74
CA VAL A 61 0.73 14.26 -5.13
C VAL A 61 0.01 13.30 -6.07
N LYS A 62 -0.17 13.66 -7.35
CA LYS A 62 -0.78 12.76 -8.34
C LYS A 62 -0.02 11.43 -8.43
N LEU A 63 1.31 11.49 -8.54
CA LEU A 63 2.15 10.29 -8.63
C LEU A 63 2.05 9.43 -7.37
N ALA A 64 2.12 10.04 -6.18
CA ALA A 64 2.01 9.32 -4.92
C ALA A 64 0.65 8.60 -4.80
N ILE A 65 -0.44 9.31 -5.07
CA ILE A 65 -1.79 8.74 -5.01
C ILE A 65 -2.02 7.65 -6.06
N ASP A 66 -1.47 7.82 -7.26
CA ASP A 66 -1.55 6.82 -8.32
C ASP A 66 -0.75 5.56 -7.97
N GLY A 67 0.41 5.73 -7.34
CA GLY A 67 1.19 4.63 -6.74
C GLY A 67 0.41 3.82 -5.70
N HIS A 68 -0.60 4.41 -5.05
CA HIS A 68 -1.53 3.73 -4.14
C HIS A 68 -2.80 3.18 -4.83
N GLY A 69 -2.92 3.33 -6.15
CA GLY A 69 -4.11 2.94 -6.92
C GLY A 69 -5.37 3.67 -6.47
N LYS A 70 -5.25 4.96 -6.12
CA LYS A 70 -6.36 5.80 -5.64
C LYS A 70 -6.62 7.02 -6.52
N LEU A 71 -5.99 7.11 -7.68
CA LEU A 71 -6.13 8.25 -8.59
C LEU A 71 -7.59 8.54 -8.99
N GLY A 72 -8.41 7.50 -9.09
CA GLY A 72 -9.84 7.64 -9.40
C GLY A 72 -10.64 8.47 -8.38
N HIS A 73 -10.18 8.60 -7.13
CA HIS A 73 -10.79 9.50 -6.14
C HIS A 73 -10.48 10.97 -6.41
N LEU A 74 -9.29 11.28 -6.94
CA LEU A 74 -8.91 12.64 -7.36
C LEU A 74 -9.67 13.06 -8.63
N THR A 75 -9.73 12.16 -9.62
CA THR A 75 -10.36 12.47 -10.92
C THR A 75 -11.88 12.44 -10.88
N GLY A 76 -12.46 11.81 -9.84
CA GLY A 76 -13.91 11.60 -9.73
C GLY A 76 -14.43 10.38 -10.49
N GLU A 77 -13.54 9.56 -11.04
CA GLU A 77 -13.92 8.27 -11.63
C GLU A 77 -14.56 7.35 -10.59
N VAL A 78 -14.03 7.36 -9.36
CA VAL A 78 -14.58 6.63 -8.22
C VAL A 78 -15.68 7.48 -7.57
N LYS A 79 -16.92 7.29 -8.02
CA LYS A 79 -18.09 8.01 -7.51
C LYS A 79 -18.51 7.53 -6.13
N GLN A 80 -19.08 8.45 -5.35
CA GLN A 80 -19.72 8.14 -4.08
C GLN A 80 -20.84 7.09 -4.28
N PRO A 81 -20.80 5.96 -3.57
CA PRO A 81 -21.86 4.96 -3.63
C PRO A 81 -23.19 5.51 -3.09
N GLN A 82 -24.31 4.94 -3.56
CA GLN A 82 -25.63 5.24 -3.02
C GLN A 82 -25.76 4.78 -1.56
N MET A 83 -26.67 5.42 -0.82
CA MET A 83 -26.94 5.06 0.57
C MET A 83 -27.37 3.59 0.67
N GLY A 84 -26.85 2.86 1.66
CA GLY A 84 -27.10 1.43 1.84
C GLY A 84 -26.20 0.51 0.99
N ASN A 85 -25.36 1.04 0.10
CA ASN A 85 -24.41 0.21 -0.63
C ASN A 85 -23.30 -0.31 0.31
N PRO A 86 -23.00 -1.64 0.33
CA PRO A 86 -21.93 -2.20 1.16
C PRO A 86 -20.54 -1.56 0.90
N LYS A 87 -20.30 -1.05 -0.31
CA LYS A 87 -19.06 -0.35 -0.69
C LYS A 87 -18.92 1.04 -0.07
N MET A 88 -19.98 1.61 0.51
CA MET A 88 -19.98 2.95 1.10
C MET A 88 -18.92 3.09 2.20
N SER A 89 -18.79 2.09 3.08
CA SER A 89 -17.82 2.11 4.18
C SER A 89 -16.39 2.22 3.65
N LYS A 90 -16.02 1.35 2.69
CA LYS A 90 -14.71 1.37 2.04
C LYS A 90 -14.45 2.70 1.34
N TRP A 91 -15.41 3.18 0.55
CA TRP A 91 -15.29 4.44 -0.16
C TRP A 91 -15.05 5.61 0.81
N ARG A 92 -15.82 5.68 1.91
CA ARG A 92 -15.67 6.73 2.92
C ARG A 92 -14.29 6.69 3.58
N SER A 93 -13.80 5.51 3.94
CA SER A 93 -12.47 5.36 4.55
C SER A 93 -11.36 5.81 3.60
N GLU A 94 -11.41 5.39 2.33
CA GLU A 94 -10.44 5.84 1.32
C GLU A 94 -10.52 7.35 1.08
N ASN A 95 -11.73 7.91 0.95
CA ASN A 95 -11.95 9.34 0.79
C ASN A 95 -11.35 10.14 1.97
N SER A 96 -11.68 9.77 3.21
CA SER A 96 -11.14 10.45 4.41
C SER A 96 -9.61 10.36 4.50
N MET A 97 -9.04 9.20 4.17
CA MET A 97 -7.59 9.00 4.20
C MET A 97 -6.88 9.89 3.18
N ILE A 98 -7.38 9.96 1.95
CA ILE A 98 -6.78 10.79 0.90
C ILE A 98 -6.94 12.28 1.24
N ILE A 99 -8.07 12.71 1.79
CA ILE A 99 -8.23 14.10 2.29
C ILE A 99 -7.18 14.39 3.36
N ALA A 100 -6.97 13.49 4.33
CA ALA A 100 -5.94 13.68 5.34
C ALA A 100 -4.53 13.79 4.74
N TRP A 101 -4.20 12.95 3.75
CA TRP A 101 -2.93 13.05 3.02
C TRP A 101 -2.77 14.38 2.30
N LEU A 102 -3.82 14.84 1.60
CA LEU A 102 -3.81 16.13 0.90
C LEU A 102 -3.57 17.26 1.89
N ILE A 103 -4.34 17.35 2.97
CA ILE A 103 -4.20 18.42 3.98
C ILE A 103 -2.82 18.38 4.66
N ASN A 104 -2.32 17.20 5.02
CA ASN A 104 -1.02 17.05 5.68
C ASN A 104 0.16 17.41 4.76
N SER A 105 -0.04 17.30 3.44
CA SER A 105 0.93 17.72 2.42
C SER A 105 0.95 19.24 2.18
N MET A 106 0.27 20.04 3.01
CA MET A 106 0.20 21.49 2.91
C MET A 106 0.77 22.18 4.13
N GLU A 107 1.15 23.44 3.95
CA GLU A 107 1.32 24.37 5.06
C GLU A 107 -0.02 24.62 5.75
N ALA A 108 0.01 24.81 7.08
CA ALA A 108 -1.21 24.94 7.87
C ALA A 108 -2.04 26.19 7.52
N SER A 109 -1.41 27.25 7.00
CA SER A 109 -2.07 28.45 6.48
C SER A 109 -2.83 28.18 5.18
N VAL A 110 -2.27 27.31 4.33
CA VAL A 110 -2.79 26.94 3.01
C VAL A 110 -3.91 25.91 3.11
N GLY A 111 -3.75 24.89 3.97
CA GLY A 111 -4.67 23.73 4.02
C GLY A 111 -5.99 23.96 4.76
N LYS A 112 -6.05 24.94 5.69
CA LYS A 112 -7.23 25.18 6.55
C LYS A 112 -8.57 25.32 5.81
N PRO A 113 -8.67 26.07 4.69
CA PRO A 113 -9.94 26.25 3.99
C PRO A 113 -10.54 24.94 3.45
N PHE A 114 -9.71 23.92 3.19
CA PHE A 114 -10.15 22.70 2.52
C PHE A 114 -10.59 21.58 3.47
N LEU A 115 -10.40 21.74 4.79
CA LEU A 115 -10.72 20.73 5.81
C LEU A 115 -12.19 20.30 5.83
N PHE A 116 -13.10 21.18 5.39
CA PHE A 116 -14.54 20.97 5.48
C PHE A 116 -15.16 20.41 4.20
N LEU A 117 -14.36 20.23 3.15
CA LEU A 117 -14.86 19.72 1.88
C LEU A 117 -15.11 18.20 1.98
N PRO A 118 -16.27 17.72 1.52
CA PRO A 118 -16.74 16.38 1.84
C PRO A 118 -16.04 15.28 1.02
N THR A 119 -15.57 15.62 -0.18
CA THR A 119 -14.93 14.64 -1.08
C THR A 119 -13.53 15.05 -1.46
N VAL A 120 -12.70 14.05 -1.74
CA VAL A 120 -11.36 14.21 -2.30
C VAL A 120 -11.39 15.05 -3.57
N LYS A 121 -12.40 14.86 -4.42
CA LYS A 121 -12.55 15.61 -5.67
C LYS A 121 -12.82 17.09 -5.39
N ASP A 122 -13.71 17.42 -4.46
CA ASP A 122 -14.00 18.81 -4.09
C ASP A 122 -12.74 19.50 -3.54
N VAL A 123 -12.00 18.79 -2.68
CA VAL A 123 -10.71 19.25 -2.14
C VAL A 123 -9.73 19.52 -3.27
N TRP A 124 -9.56 18.56 -4.17
CA TRP A 124 -8.61 18.64 -5.29
C TRP A 124 -8.93 19.77 -6.28
N ASP A 125 -10.20 19.90 -6.66
CA ASP A 125 -10.64 20.95 -7.60
C ASP A 125 -10.52 22.33 -6.97
N ALA A 126 -10.95 22.51 -5.70
CA ALA A 126 -10.82 23.79 -5.01
C ALA A 126 -9.35 24.24 -4.88
N MET A 127 -8.42 23.29 -4.66
CA MET A 127 -6.99 23.58 -4.62
C MET A 127 -6.47 24.02 -5.98
N LYS A 128 -6.90 23.33 -7.04
CA LYS A 128 -6.54 23.70 -8.41
C LYS A 128 -7.02 25.11 -8.70
N ASP A 129 -8.29 25.41 -8.49
CA ASP A 129 -8.87 26.73 -8.77
C ASP A 129 -8.21 27.85 -7.94
N THR A 130 -7.77 27.55 -6.71
CA THR A 130 -7.14 28.55 -5.84
C THR A 130 -5.68 28.86 -6.24
N TYR A 131 -4.91 27.85 -6.66
CA TYR A 131 -3.46 27.96 -6.79
C TYR A 131 -2.91 27.73 -8.20
N SER A 132 -3.67 27.17 -9.15
CA SER A 132 -3.20 26.94 -10.51
C SER A 132 -2.97 28.24 -11.29
N ASP A 133 -3.75 29.27 -10.98
CA ASP A 133 -3.68 30.56 -11.67
C ASP A 133 -2.65 31.50 -11.03
N LEU A 134 -2.28 31.29 -9.77
CA LEU A 134 -1.28 32.08 -9.06
C LEU A 134 0.12 31.90 -9.63
N GLU A 135 0.38 30.74 -10.25
CA GLU A 135 1.65 30.39 -10.90
C GLU A 135 1.76 30.98 -12.32
N ASN A 136 0.65 31.41 -12.93
CA ASN A 136 0.60 32.05 -14.26
C ASN A 136 0.68 33.58 -14.21
N ALA A 137 0.73 34.18 -13.01
CA ALA A 137 0.69 35.63 -12.82
C ALA A 137 2.08 36.27 -12.59
N SER A 138 3.18 35.57 -12.87
CA SER A 138 4.55 36.12 -12.76
C SER A 138 5.14 36.51 -14.11
#